data_AF-A0A4Y2LB39-F1
#
_entry.id   AF-A0A4Y2LB39-F1
#
_cell.length_a   1.000
_cell.length_b   1.000
_cell.length_c   1.000
_cell.angle_alpha   90.00
_cell.angle_beta   90.00
_cell.angle_gamma   90.00
#
_symmetry.space_group_name_H-M   'P 1'
#
loop_
_entity.id
_entity.type
_entity.pdbx_description
1 polymer ?
#
loop_
_entity_poly.entity_id
_entity_poly.type
_entity_poly.pdbx_seq_one_letter_code
_entity_poly.pdbx_strand_id
1 'polypeptide(L)'
;WDSRNRKKHYIKKVWSKRQFLIPVVKNVENGALVASEKILLPSLHIKLGLMKNFVKAMDCGGSGFQYLRLQFPKVSEAKLKEDIFVGPQNRQLMKDPVFESKLTKKEAAAWTSFKELEKKLPRKSQSGKPQANRQ
;
A
#
# COMPACT_ATOMS: atom_id res chain seq x y z
N TRP A 1 25.91 5.15 16.02
CA TRP A 1 25.98 3.85 15.31
C TRP A 1 25.56 4.05 13.86
N ASP A 2 26.46 3.79 12.92
CA ASP A 2 26.19 3.80 11.48
C ASP A 2 26.55 2.42 10.95
N SER A 3 25.54 1.57 10.73
CA SER A 3 25.72 0.16 10.37
C SER A 3 26.34 -0.04 8.99
N ARG A 4 26.39 1.01 8.17
CA ARG A 4 26.87 0.91 6.78
C ARG A 4 28.27 1.49 6.58
N ASN A 5 28.89 2.04 7.62
CA ASN A 5 30.28 2.50 7.57
C ASN A 5 31.27 1.33 7.53
N ARG A 6 31.40 0.68 6.36
CA ARG A 6 32.26 -0.48 6.13
C ARG A 6 33.72 -0.22 6.47
N LYS A 7 34.21 1.00 6.26
CA LYS A 7 35.63 1.38 6.49
C LYS A 7 36.00 1.39 7.97
N LYS A 8 35.11 1.83 8.85
CA LYS A 8 35.38 1.96 10.31
C LYS A 8 34.78 0.81 11.13
N HIS A 9 34.08 -0.13 10.47
CA HIS A 9 33.34 -1.21 11.09
C HIS A 9 34.20 -2.10 12.01
N TYR A 10 35.42 -2.43 11.57
CA TYR A 10 36.33 -3.31 12.31
C TYR A 10 37.38 -2.56 13.15
N ILE A 11 37.49 -1.25 12.99
CA ILE A 11 38.53 -0.43 13.65
C ILE A 11 37.99 0.17 14.95
N LYS A 12 36.70 0.49 15.01
CA LYS A 12 36.08 1.19 16.14
C LYS A 12 35.28 0.22 17.02
N LYS A 13 35.83 -0.15 18.19
CA LYS A 13 35.16 -1.01 19.18
C LYS A 13 34.08 -0.29 20.00
N VAL A 14 34.26 1.00 20.29
CA VAL A 14 33.32 1.79 21.11
C VAL A 14 32.66 2.87 20.26
N TRP A 15 31.35 2.76 20.08
CA TRP A 15 30.54 3.73 19.34
C TRP A 15 29.85 4.70 20.28
N SER A 16 29.93 6.01 19.97
CA SER A 16 29.22 7.04 20.72
C SER A 16 27.72 6.75 20.76
N LYS A 17 27.14 6.90 21.96
CA LYS A 17 25.71 6.64 22.21
C LYS A 17 24.87 7.56 21.31
N ARG A 18 23.85 6.98 20.67
CA ARG A 18 23.01 7.70 19.72
C ARG A 18 22.09 8.63 20.52
N GLN A 19 22.29 9.95 20.41
CA GLN A 19 21.50 10.94 21.15
C GLN A 19 20.17 11.30 20.46
N PHE A 20 20.11 11.20 19.13
CA PHE A 20 18.93 11.57 18.35
C PHE A 20 18.56 10.48 17.33
N LEU A 21 17.27 10.15 17.23
CA LEU A 21 16.68 9.45 16.10
C LEU A 21 16.33 10.51 15.05
N ILE A 22 17.22 10.74 14.10
CA ILE A 22 16.88 11.40 12.84
C ILE A 22 16.65 10.28 11.83
N PRO A 23 15.43 9.71 11.74
CA PRO A 23 15.09 8.89 10.59
C PRO A 23 15.18 9.79 9.35
N VAL A 24 15.49 9.22 8.19
CA VAL A 24 15.54 9.90 6.88
C VAL A 24 16.92 10.36 6.42
N VAL A 25 17.64 11.23 7.12
CA VAL A 25 18.78 11.94 6.50
C VAL A 25 19.92 11.04 6.03
N LYS A 26 20.19 9.94 6.75
CA LYS A 26 21.31 9.05 6.39
C LYS A 26 20.88 7.79 5.66
N ASN A 27 19.62 7.36 5.72
CA ASN A 27 19.19 6.02 5.24
C ASN A 27 19.27 5.85 3.73
N VAL A 28 19.29 6.94 2.97
CA VAL A 28 19.38 6.93 1.51
C VAL A 28 20.86 7.10 1.12
N GLU A 29 21.52 6.00 0.76
CA GLU A 29 22.95 6.00 0.38
C GLU A 29 23.18 6.53 -1.03
N ASN A 30 22.24 6.28 -1.93
CA ASN A 30 22.27 6.72 -3.32
C ASN A 30 21.08 7.65 -3.55
N GLY A 31 21.31 8.78 -4.20
CA GLY A 31 20.21 9.63 -4.67
C GLY A 31 19.24 8.81 -5.53
N ALA A 32 17.94 9.13 -5.47
CA ALA A 32 16.95 8.46 -6.28
C ALA A 32 17.30 8.63 -7.77
N LEU A 33 17.62 7.52 -8.46
CA LEU A 33 17.97 7.53 -9.90
C LEU A 33 16.81 8.01 -10.78
N VAL A 34 15.59 7.92 -10.24
CA VAL A 34 14.36 8.28 -10.90
C VAL A 34 13.60 9.20 -9.94
N ALA A 35 13.15 10.35 -10.44
CA ALA A 35 12.30 11.25 -9.68
C ALA A 35 11.12 10.47 -9.10
N SER A 36 10.73 10.71 -7.85
CA SER A 36 9.64 9.97 -7.18
C SER A 36 8.36 9.90 -8.03
N GLU A 37 8.08 10.98 -8.77
CA GLU A 37 6.96 11.12 -9.73
C GLU A 37 7.03 10.16 -10.93
N LYS A 38 8.25 9.71 -11.28
CA LYS A 38 8.55 8.79 -12.39
C LYS A 38 8.76 7.36 -11.93
N ILE A 39 8.79 7.09 -10.61
CA ILE A 39 8.90 5.73 -10.09
C ILE A 39 7.55 5.04 -10.31
N LEU A 40 7.45 4.28 -11.40
CA LEU A 40 6.29 3.46 -11.70
C LEU A 40 6.33 2.21 -10.79
N LEU A 41 5.96 2.39 -9.52
CA LEU A 41 5.67 1.25 -8.66
C LEU A 41 4.59 0.41 -9.38
N PRO A 42 4.66 -0.94 -9.37
CA PRO A 42 3.58 -1.74 -9.89
C PRO A 42 2.36 -1.48 -9.00
N SER A 43 1.55 -0.49 -9.40
CA SER A 43 0.44 0.11 -8.66
C SER A 43 -0.45 -0.96 -8.01
N LEU A 44 -0.56 -2.12 -8.66
CA LEU A 44 -1.31 -3.26 -8.18
C LEU A 44 -0.81 -3.82 -6.84
N HIS A 45 0.49 -4.11 -6.67
CA HIS A 45 0.99 -4.75 -5.44
C HIS A 45 0.85 -3.83 -4.22
N ILE A 46 1.01 -2.52 -4.41
CA ILE A 46 0.82 -1.53 -3.35
C ILE A 46 -0.67 -1.41 -3.02
N LYS A 47 -1.54 -1.34 -4.03
CA LYS A 47 -2.99 -1.24 -3.82
C LYS A 47 -3.53 -2.46 -3.06
N LEU A 48 -3.07 -3.66 -3.43
CA LEU A 48 -3.43 -4.90 -2.75
C LEU A 48 -2.91 -4.90 -1.30
N GLY A 49 -1.63 -4.56 -1.08
CA GLY A 49 -1.06 -4.47 0.27
C GLY A 49 -1.75 -3.44 1.17
N LEU A 50 -2.16 -2.29 0.62
CA LEU A 50 -2.92 -1.28 1.37
C LEU A 50 -4.32 -1.76 1.73
N MET A 51 -5.03 -2.44 0.82
CA MET A 51 -6.33 -3.04 1.10
C MET A 51 -6.22 -4.09 2.20
N LYS A 52 -5.20 -4.96 2.14
CA LYS A 52 -4.91 -5.93 3.19
C LYS A 52 -4.76 -5.26 4.54
N ASN A 53 -3.94 -4.20 4.61
CA ASN A 53 -3.70 -3.47 5.86
C ASN A 53 -4.97 -2.79 6.38
N PHE A 54 -5.79 -2.24 5.49
CA PHE A 54 -7.09 -1.67 5.85
C PHE A 54 -8.00 -2.74 6.46
N VAL A 55 -8.19 -3.87 5.78
CA VAL A 55 -9.07 -4.96 6.25
C VAL A 55 -8.56 -5.55 7.57
N LYS A 56 -7.25 -5.67 7.74
CA LYS A 56 -6.62 -6.15 8.98
C LYS A 56 -6.80 -5.20 10.17
N ALA A 57 -6.90 -3.89 9.90
CA ALA A 57 -7.07 -2.86 10.92
C ALA A 57 -8.53 -2.55 11.27
N MET A 58 -9.49 -3.05 10.49
CA MET A 58 -10.91 -2.90 10.80
C MET A 58 -11.30 -3.68 12.05
N ASP A 59 -12.36 -3.21 12.71
CA ASP A 59 -12.97 -3.95 13.79
C ASP A 59 -13.68 -5.19 13.26
N CYS A 60 -13.31 -6.36 13.78
CA CYS A 60 -13.86 -7.66 13.36
C CYS A 60 -15.34 -7.80 13.74
N GLY A 61 -15.75 -7.13 14.81
CA GLY A 61 -17.14 -7.00 15.24
C GLY A 61 -17.90 -5.86 14.54
N GLY A 62 -17.18 -4.98 13.85
CA GLY A 62 -17.73 -3.78 13.21
C GLY A 62 -18.61 -4.10 12.02
N SER A 63 -19.59 -3.22 11.77
CA SER A 63 -20.54 -3.36 10.65
C SER A 63 -19.86 -3.42 9.28
N GLY A 64 -18.72 -2.75 9.10
CA GLY A 64 -17.94 -2.80 7.86
C GLY A 64 -17.35 -4.19 7.61
N PHE A 65 -16.78 -4.83 8.63
CA PHE A 65 -16.22 -6.18 8.51
C PHE A 65 -17.33 -7.23 8.32
N GLN A 66 -18.46 -7.08 9.02
CA GLN A 66 -19.64 -7.93 8.80
C GLN A 66 -20.17 -7.83 7.37
N TYR A 67 -20.21 -6.62 6.80
CA TYR A 67 -20.60 -6.41 5.42
C TYR A 67 -19.69 -7.14 4.43
N LEU A 68 -18.37 -7.14 4.68
CA LEU A 68 -17.42 -7.87 3.84
C LEU A 68 -17.64 -9.38 3.87
N ARG A 69 -18.01 -9.95 5.03
CA ARG A 69 -18.39 -11.37 5.12
C ARG A 69 -19.64 -11.67 4.28
N LEU A 70 -20.62 -10.77 4.29
CA LEU A 70 -21.85 -10.91 3.51
C LEU A 70 -21.62 -10.78 2.01
N GLN A 71 -20.75 -9.85 1.58
CA GLN A 71 -20.40 -9.66 0.17
C GLN A 71 -19.53 -10.78 -0.38
N PHE A 72 -18.69 -11.38 0.47
CA PHE A 72 -17.79 -12.46 0.09
C PHE A 72 -18.04 -13.72 0.92
N PRO A 73 -19.22 -14.36 0.82
CA PRO A 73 -19.61 -15.48 1.67
C PRO A 73 -18.74 -16.73 1.43
N LYS A 74 -18.11 -16.81 0.25
CA LYS A 74 -17.18 -17.89 -0.12
C LYS A 74 -15.77 -17.69 0.46
N VAL A 75 -15.49 -16.55 1.08
CA VAL A 75 -14.18 -16.21 1.64
C VAL A 75 -14.29 -16.24 3.15
N SER A 76 -13.48 -17.08 3.81
CA SER A 76 -13.48 -17.15 5.27
C SER A 76 -12.87 -15.88 5.88
N GLU A 77 -13.18 -15.61 7.16
CA GLU A 77 -12.61 -14.47 7.90
C GLU A 77 -11.08 -14.47 7.85
N ALA A 78 -10.46 -15.64 8.05
CA ALA A 78 -9.02 -15.79 7.98
C ALA A 78 -8.50 -15.37 6.59
N LYS A 79 -9.18 -15.75 5.51
CA LYS A 79 -8.81 -15.39 4.14
C LYS A 79 -9.06 -13.91 3.81
N LEU A 80 -10.08 -13.28 4.41
CA LEU A 80 -10.30 -11.83 4.31
C LEU A 80 -9.15 -11.04 4.95
N LYS A 81 -8.63 -11.50 6.10
CA LYS A 81 -7.49 -10.88 6.79
C LYS A 81 -6.14 -11.25 6.16
N GLU A 82 -5.99 -12.46 5.64
CA GLU A 82 -4.73 -13.00 5.12
C GLU A 82 -4.44 -12.64 3.66
N ASP A 83 -5.41 -12.06 2.94
CA ASP A 83 -5.25 -11.40 1.63
C ASP A 83 -5.55 -12.29 0.41
N ILE A 84 -6.83 -12.58 0.18
CA ILE A 84 -7.32 -12.98 -1.15
C ILE A 84 -8.33 -11.95 -1.66
N PHE A 85 -7.95 -10.67 -1.67
CA PHE A 85 -8.69 -9.68 -2.45
C PHE A 85 -8.10 -9.61 -3.84
N VAL A 86 -8.86 -10.08 -4.84
CA VAL A 86 -8.45 -9.92 -6.24
C VAL A 86 -8.76 -8.49 -6.68
N GLY A 87 -7.97 -7.94 -7.61
CA GLY A 87 -8.18 -6.58 -8.15
C GLY A 87 -9.64 -6.22 -8.49
N PRO A 88 -10.44 -7.12 -9.10
CA PRO A 88 -11.87 -6.89 -9.35
C PRO A 88 -12.73 -6.69 -8.09
N GLN A 89 -12.54 -7.50 -7.03
CA GLN A 89 -13.29 -7.36 -5.77
C GLN A 89 -13.00 -6.03 -5.09
N ASN A 90 -11.73 -5.62 -5.09
CA ASN A 90 -11.32 -4.32 -4.56
C ASN A 90 -11.99 -3.16 -5.34
N ARG A 91 -12.04 -3.25 -6.67
CA ARG A 91 -12.74 -2.25 -7.52
C ARG A 91 -14.25 -2.23 -7.31
N GLN A 92 -14.87 -3.38 -7.04
CA GLN A 92 -16.30 -3.45 -6.71
C GLN A 92 -16.56 -2.76 -5.37
N LEU A 93 -15.78 -3.10 -4.34
CA LEU A 93 -15.90 -2.52 -3.02
C LEU A 93 -15.68 -1.00 -3.01
N MET A 94 -14.73 -0.49 -3.79
CA MET A 94 -14.47 0.96 -3.94
C MET A 94 -15.61 1.75 -4.61
N LYS A 95 -16.54 1.07 -5.28
CA LYS A 95 -17.69 1.69 -5.92
C LYS A 95 -18.99 1.46 -5.14
N ASP A 96 -18.95 0.70 -4.05
CA ASP A 96 -20.13 0.31 -3.31
C ASP A 96 -20.45 1.34 -2.22
N PRO A 97 -21.50 2.17 -2.39
CA PRO A 97 -21.87 3.17 -1.38
C PRO A 97 -22.41 2.53 -0.10
N VAL A 98 -22.94 1.30 -0.18
CA VAL A 98 -23.46 0.59 0.99
C VAL A 98 -22.30 0.23 1.91
N PHE A 99 -21.18 -0.23 1.37
CA PHE A 99 -19.98 -0.49 2.16
C PHE A 99 -19.53 0.74 2.95
N GLU A 100 -19.48 1.91 2.30
CA GLU A 100 -19.06 3.15 2.94
C GLU A 100 -19.97 3.56 4.09
N SER A 101 -21.28 3.34 3.93
CA SER A 101 -22.26 3.60 4.99
C SER A 101 -22.11 2.68 6.21
N LYS A 102 -21.46 1.51 6.05
CA LYS A 102 -21.22 0.54 7.13
C LYS A 102 -19.90 0.78 7.86
N LEU A 103 -19.04 1.68 7.37
CA LEU A 103 -17.78 2.00 8.01
C LEU A 103 -17.96 2.88 9.24
N THR A 104 -17.15 2.66 10.27
CA THR A 104 -17.05 3.60 11.39
C THR A 104 -16.40 4.91 10.94
N LYS A 105 -16.53 5.99 11.73
CA LYS A 105 -15.94 7.30 11.40
C LYS A 105 -14.44 7.23 11.08
N LYS A 106 -13.68 6.42 11.84
CA LYS A 106 -12.24 6.24 11.63
C LYS A 106 -11.94 5.47 10.34
N GLU A 107 -12.68 4.39 10.10
CA GLU A 107 -12.52 3.57 8.89
C GLU A 107 -12.94 4.36 7.65
N ALA A 108 -14.01 5.15 7.70
CA ALA A 108 -14.47 6.00 6.60
C ALA A 108 -13.44 7.08 6.22
N ALA A 109 -12.78 7.69 7.22
CA ALA A 109 -11.68 8.62 6.98
C ALA A 109 -10.50 7.93 6.29
N ALA A 110 -10.08 6.76 6.80
CA ALA A 110 -9.02 5.96 6.18
C ALA A 110 -9.39 5.50 4.75
N TRP A 111 -10.64 5.13 4.53
CA TRP A 111 -11.18 4.72 3.23
C TRP A 111 -11.18 5.87 2.22
N THR A 112 -11.51 7.08 2.65
CA THR A 112 -11.46 8.27 1.80
C THR A 112 -10.04 8.57 1.35
N SER A 113 -9.07 8.54 2.27
CA SER A 113 -7.64 8.67 1.95
C SER A 113 -7.16 7.58 0.99
N PHE A 114 -7.65 6.35 1.15
CA PHE A 114 -7.34 5.25 0.24
C PHE A 114 -7.91 5.48 -1.17
N LYS A 115 -9.14 5.96 -1.30
CA LYS A 115 -9.74 6.33 -2.60
C LYS A 115 -8.98 7.45 -3.30
N GLU A 116 -8.53 8.46 -2.55
CA GLU A 116 -7.69 9.53 -3.11
C GLU A 116 -6.34 9.02 -3.61
N LEU A 117 -5.70 8.13 -2.85
CA LEU A 117 -4.45 7.50 -3.25
C LEU A 117 -4.63 6.66 -4.50
N GLU A 118 -5.73 5.92 -4.62
CA GLU A 118 -6.03 5.14 -5.82
C GLU A 118 -6.17 6.03 -7.07
N LYS A 119 -6.79 7.21 -6.94
CA LYS A 119 -6.89 8.18 -8.05
C LYS A 119 -5.53 8.72 -8.50
N LYS A 120 -4.58 8.84 -7.57
CA LYS A 120 -3.22 9.35 -7.83
C LYS A 120 -2.28 8.32 -8.44
N LEU A 121 -2.59 7.02 -8.31
CA LEU A 121 -1.77 5.97 -8.91
C LEU A 121 -2.01 5.89 -10.43
N PRO A 122 -0.96 5.87 -11.27
CA PRO A 122 -1.11 5.78 -12.71
C PRO A 122 -1.78 4.45 -13.06
N ARG A 123 -2.96 4.51 -13.68
CA ARG A 123 -3.56 3.35 -14.33
C ARG A 123 -2.68 3.03 -15.53
N LYS A 124 -2.16 1.80 -15.64
CA LYS A 124 -1.59 1.33 -16.91
C LYS A 124 -2.64 1.62 -17.99
N SER A 125 -2.33 2.54 -18.92
CA SER A 125 -3.14 2.70 -20.10
C SER A 125 -3.13 1.37 -20.83
N GLN A 126 -4.28 0.99 -21.41
CA GLN A 126 -4.25 -0.08 -22.40
C GLN A 126 -3.26 0.35 -23.48
N SER A 127 -2.30 -0.54 -23.72
CA SER A 127 -1.32 -0.44 -24.80
C SER A 127 -1.98 0.11 -26.07
N GLY A 128 -1.54 1.28 -26.51
CA GLY A 128 -1.70 1.66 -27.91
C GLY A 128 -1.10 0.53 -28.74
N LYS A 129 -1.91 -0.09 -29.60
CA LYS A 129 -1.40 -1.02 -30.60
C LYS A 129 -0.33 -0.27 -31.40
N PRO A 130 0.89 -0.81 -31.60
CA PRO A 130 1.79 -0.26 -32.58
C PRO A 130 1.11 -0.46 -33.94
N GLN A 131 0.69 0.62 -34.60
CA GLN A 131 0.44 0.56 -36.03
C GLN A 131 1.78 0.35 -36.69
N ALA A 132 1.99 -0.87 -37.21
CA ALA A 132 3.09 -1.18 -38.09
C ALA A 132 2.86 -0.46 -39.42
N ASN A 133 3.47 0.71 -39.60
CA ASN A 133 3.65 1.28 -40.93
C ASN A 133 4.85 0.58 -41.57
N ARG A 134 4.56 -0.30 -42.52
CA ARG A 134 5.50 -0.65 -43.60
C ARG A 134 5.38 0.42 -44.68
N GLN A 135 6.48 1.12 -44.92
CA GLN A 135 6.83 1.59 -46.25
C GLN A 135 8.06 0.79 -46.69
#